data_AF-A0A662GGW2-F1
#
_entry.id   AF-A0A662GGW2-F1
#
_cell.length_a   1.000
_cell.length_b   1.000
_cell.length_c   1.000
_cell.angle_alpha   90.00
_cell.angle_beta   90.00
_cell.angle_gamma   90.00
#
_symmetry.space_group_name_H-M   'P 1'
#
loop_
_entity.id
_entity.type
_entity.pdbx_description
1 polymer ?
#
loop_
_entity_poly.entity_id
_entity_poly.type
_entity_poly.pdbx_seq_one_letter_code
_entity_poly.pdbx_strand_id
1 'polypeptide(L)'
;MEISVKNIVITGVTAGLCLPLALFAIILVPIPGLPAASGFWIPAGFYFVMTLWFGVWGALGGHIATTLAMGYFFGYTLQVWADGGLGDFIAPLVCFTIFKIAKANPELKTRRDYVVWIVAVLISSLVCGLWVHTVNLLFGVITWPFWWIGVLTYFIGDSLAVLIVGTPLLKTLTEYVKASPMYVWGEQ
;
A
#
# COMPACT_ATOMS: atom_id res chain seq x y z
N MET A 1 -20.35 -12.28 3.53
CA MET A 1 -20.11 -11.38 2.39
C MET A 1 -20.01 -12.25 1.16
N GLU A 2 -20.97 -12.20 0.24
CA GLU A 2 -20.85 -12.93 -1.03
C GLU A 2 -19.77 -12.27 -1.89
N ILE A 3 -18.82 -13.06 -2.38
CA ILE A 3 -17.77 -12.57 -3.27
C ILE A 3 -18.38 -12.41 -4.66
N SER A 4 -18.50 -11.18 -5.13
CA SER A 4 -19.00 -10.90 -6.49
C SER A 4 -17.88 -10.93 -7.52
N VAL A 5 -18.21 -11.16 -8.79
CA VAL A 5 -17.25 -11.06 -9.91
C VAL A 5 -16.55 -9.70 -9.93
N LYS A 6 -17.26 -8.62 -9.57
CA LYS A 6 -16.71 -7.27 -9.54
C LYS A 6 -15.58 -7.14 -8.51
N ASN A 7 -15.72 -7.78 -7.36
CA ASN A 7 -14.70 -7.80 -6.30
C ASN A 7 -13.40 -8.43 -6.83
N ILE A 8 -13.52 -9.57 -7.52
CA ILE A 8 -12.40 -10.29 -8.13
C ILE A 8 -11.73 -9.41 -9.20
N VAL A 9 -12.51 -8.73 -10.04
CA VAL A 9 -11.99 -7.83 -11.07
C VAL A 9 -11.21 -6.66 -10.47
N ILE A 10 -11.72 -6.02 -9.41
CA ILE A 10 -11.00 -4.91 -8.74
C ILE A 10 -9.65 -5.38 -8.19
N THR A 11 -9.64 -6.52 -7.50
CA THR A 11 -8.42 -7.11 -6.97
C THR A 11 -7.45 -7.46 -8.09
N GLY A 12 -7.92 -8.09 -9.17
CA GLY A 12 -7.10 -8.45 -10.33
C GLY A 12 -6.52 -7.24 -11.07
N VAL A 13 -7.30 -6.20 -11.31
CA VAL A 13 -6.85 -4.95 -11.93
C VAL A 13 -5.82 -4.25 -11.05
N THR A 14 -6.09 -4.15 -9.75
CA THR A 14 -5.17 -3.53 -8.80
C THR A 14 -3.85 -4.31 -8.73
N ALA A 15 -3.92 -5.65 -8.67
CA ALA A 15 -2.74 -6.51 -8.69
C ALA A 15 -1.94 -6.37 -9.99
N GLY A 16 -2.62 -6.43 -11.14
CA GLY A 16 -1.99 -6.29 -12.45
C GLY A 16 -1.31 -4.94 -12.66
N LEU A 17 -1.87 -3.87 -12.11
CA LEU A 17 -1.26 -2.53 -12.10
C LEU A 17 -0.06 -2.46 -11.15
N CYS A 18 -0.20 -2.96 -9.92
CA CYS A 18 0.82 -2.79 -8.88
C CYS A 18 2.02 -3.74 -9.05
N LEU A 19 1.83 -4.92 -9.65
CA LEU A 19 2.90 -5.91 -9.83
C LEU A 19 4.09 -5.36 -10.62
N PRO A 20 3.94 -4.80 -11.84
CA PRO A 20 5.09 -4.25 -12.57
C PRO A 20 5.73 -3.04 -11.84
N LEU A 21 4.93 -2.26 -11.11
CA LEU A 21 5.44 -1.13 -10.32
C LEU A 21 6.27 -1.60 -9.12
N ALA A 22 5.84 -2.68 -8.45
CA ALA A 22 6.61 -3.32 -7.39
C ALA A 22 7.94 -3.86 -7.93
N LEU A 23 7.92 -4.57 -9.07
CA LEU A 23 9.13 -5.04 -9.73
C LEU A 23 10.10 -3.89 -10.05
N PHE A 24 9.59 -2.80 -10.64
CA PHE A 24 10.40 -1.63 -10.97
C PHE A 24 11.01 -0.97 -9.73
N ALA A 25 10.24 -0.85 -8.64
CA ALA A 25 10.70 -0.26 -7.38
C ALA A 25 11.84 -1.07 -6.74
N ILE A 26 11.72 -2.40 -6.71
CA ILE A 26 12.76 -3.30 -6.17
C ILE A 26 14.03 -3.23 -7.02
N ILE A 27 13.89 -3.20 -8.35
CA ILE A 27 15.03 -3.25 -9.28
C ILE A 27 15.81 -1.93 -9.28
N LEU A 28 15.12 -0.79 -9.33
CA LEU A 28 15.77 0.49 -9.62
C LEU A 28 16.08 1.33 -8.39
N VAL A 29 15.37 1.11 -7.28
CA VAL A 29 15.60 1.85 -6.03
C VAL A 29 15.80 0.90 -4.86
N PRO A 30 16.68 -0.13 -4.97
CA PRO A 30 16.88 -1.08 -3.89
C PRO A 30 17.49 -0.41 -2.65
N ILE A 31 17.16 -0.92 -1.47
CA ILE A 31 17.84 -0.53 -0.23
C ILE A 31 18.88 -1.60 0.12
N PRO A 32 20.19 -1.29 0.08
CA PRO A 32 21.23 -2.25 0.41
C PRO A 32 21.06 -2.83 1.82
N GLY A 33 21.18 -4.15 1.93
CA GLY A 33 21.10 -4.88 3.21
C GLY A 33 19.68 -5.17 3.70
N LEU A 34 18.64 -4.77 2.96
CA LEU A 34 17.25 -5.12 3.26
C LEU A 34 16.67 -6.00 2.14
N PRO A 35 16.00 -7.11 2.49
CA PRO A 35 15.45 -8.02 1.50
C PRO A 35 14.27 -7.38 0.77
N ALA A 36 14.33 -7.33 -0.56
CA ALA A 36 13.25 -6.84 -1.42
C ALA A 36 12.73 -5.41 -1.10
N ALA A 37 13.48 -4.61 -0.33
CA ALA A 37 13.05 -3.28 0.08
C ALA A 37 13.43 -2.23 -0.97
N SER A 38 12.55 -1.25 -1.15
CA SER A 38 12.78 -0.12 -2.04
C SER A 38 12.75 1.20 -1.29
N GLY A 39 13.61 2.14 -1.67
CA GLY A 39 13.60 3.51 -1.15
C GLY A 39 12.40 4.33 -1.63
N PHE A 40 11.68 3.87 -2.64
CA PHE A 40 10.46 4.50 -3.13
C PHE A 40 9.48 3.45 -3.66
N TRP A 41 8.55 3.00 -2.80
CA TRP A 41 7.59 1.95 -3.12
C TRP A 41 6.42 2.49 -3.96
N ILE A 42 6.68 2.72 -5.25
CA ILE A 42 5.70 3.20 -6.23
C ILE A 42 4.31 2.52 -6.14
N PRO A 43 4.18 1.18 -6.03
CA PRO A 43 2.87 0.55 -5.96
C PRO A 43 2.01 1.05 -4.78
N ALA A 44 2.61 1.50 -3.67
CA ALA A 44 1.88 2.07 -2.53
C ALA A 44 0.95 3.20 -2.93
N GLY A 45 1.43 4.11 -3.79
CA GLY A 45 0.61 5.21 -4.27
C GLY A 45 -0.64 4.77 -5.01
N PHE A 46 -0.64 3.60 -5.62
CA PHE A 46 -1.79 3.06 -6.32
C PHE A 46 -2.67 2.22 -5.40
N TYR A 47 -2.14 1.24 -4.68
CA TYR A 47 -2.98 0.35 -3.88
C TYR A 47 -3.60 1.06 -2.67
N PHE A 48 -3.01 2.14 -2.12
CA PHE A 48 -3.66 2.99 -1.12
C PHE A 48 -4.92 3.66 -1.69
N VAL A 49 -4.82 4.20 -2.90
CA VAL A 49 -5.93 4.88 -3.57
C VAL A 49 -7.00 3.88 -3.98
N MET A 50 -6.61 2.74 -4.54
CA MET A 50 -7.55 1.66 -4.87
C MET A 50 -8.26 1.14 -3.62
N THR A 51 -7.58 1.08 -2.48
CA THR A 51 -8.20 0.70 -1.21
C THR A 51 -9.15 1.77 -0.69
N LEU A 52 -8.79 3.04 -0.81
CA LEU A 52 -9.75 4.12 -0.53
C LEU A 52 -10.96 4.01 -1.45
N TRP A 53 -10.81 3.77 -2.75
CA TRP A 53 -11.96 3.67 -3.64
C TRP A 53 -12.81 2.42 -3.44
N PHE A 54 -12.19 1.27 -3.20
CA PHE A 54 -12.85 -0.04 -3.29
C PHE A 54 -12.74 -0.92 -2.03
N GLY A 55 -12.21 -0.36 -0.94
CA GLY A 55 -12.03 -1.06 0.33
C GLY A 55 -11.05 -2.23 0.23
N VAL A 56 -11.35 -3.32 0.95
CA VAL A 56 -10.48 -4.50 1.08
C VAL A 56 -10.05 -5.11 -0.26
N TRP A 57 -10.86 -4.96 -1.31
CA TRP A 57 -10.56 -5.52 -2.63
C TRP A 57 -9.41 -4.79 -3.33
N GLY A 58 -9.25 -3.49 -3.09
CA GLY A 58 -8.06 -2.73 -3.51
C GLY A 58 -6.81 -3.19 -2.75
N ALA A 59 -6.93 -3.38 -1.43
CA ALA A 59 -5.82 -3.81 -0.58
C ALA A 59 -5.32 -5.22 -0.96
N LEU A 60 -6.25 -6.15 -1.22
CA LEU A 60 -5.92 -7.49 -1.71
C LEU A 60 -5.14 -7.45 -3.03
N GLY A 61 -5.39 -6.46 -3.88
CA GLY A 61 -4.63 -6.29 -5.11
C GLY A 61 -3.16 -5.95 -4.83
N GLY A 62 -2.90 -5.01 -3.91
CA GLY A 62 -1.55 -4.68 -3.44
C GLY A 62 -0.84 -5.89 -2.84
N HIS A 63 -1.52 -6.62 -1.95
CA HIS A 63 -1.03 -7.85 -1.35
C HIS A 63 -0.53 -8.87 -2.38
N ILE A 64 -1.38 -9.19 -3.37
CA ILE A 64 -1.08 -10.17 -4.41
C ILE A 64 0.07 -9.68 -5.29
N ALA A 65 0.03 -8.41 -5.71
CA ALA A 65 1.08 -7.81 -6.52
C ALA A 65 2.45 -7.95 -5.86
N THR A 66 2.56 -7.58 -4.59
CA THR A 66 3.83 -7.59 -3.85
C THR A 66 4.31 -8.99 -3.56
N THR A 67 3.42 -9.89 -3.16
CA THR A 67 3.76 -11.31 -2.96
C THR A 67 4.36 -11.92 -4.22
N LEU A 68 3.77 -11.64 -5.39
CA LEU A 68 4.27 -12.13 -6.68
C LEU A 68 5.56 -11.43 -7.11
N ALA A 69 5.65 -10.11 -6.94
CA ALA A 69 6.80 -9.32 -7.36
C ALA A 69 8.07 -9.67 -6.58
N MET A 70 7.96 -9.80 -5.25
CA MET A 70 9.07 -10.24 -4.42
C MET A 70 9.43 -11.70 -4.70
N GLY A 71 8.45 -12.50 -5.10
CA GLY A 71 8.63 -13.93 -5.12
C GLY A 71 9.09 -14.57 -6.40
N TYR A 72 8.40 -14.26 -7.49
CA TYR A 72 8.56 -15.02 -8.71
C TYR A 72 9.93 -14.79 -9.39
N PHE A 73 10.65 -13.70 -9.07
CA PHE A 73 11.83 -13.27 -9.84
C PHE A 73 13.14 -13.07 -9.05
N PHE A 74 13.14 -13.09 -7.72
CA PHE A 74 14.31 -12.62 -6.93
C PHE A 74 14.92 -13.62 -5.95
N GLY A 75 14.38 -14.84 -5.84
CA GLY A 75 14.98 -15.89 -5.01
C GLY A 75 14.91 -15.65 -3.50
N TYR A 76 14.09 -14.69 -3.04
CA TYR A 76 13.82 -14.53 -1.61
C TYR A 76 13.04 -15.73 -1.06
N THR A 77 12.99 -15.88 0.26
CA THR A 77 12.22 -16.95 0.91
C THR A 77 10.71 -16.64 0.83
N LEU A 78 9.87 -17.68 0.88
CA LEU A 78 8.41 -17.51 0.94
C LEU A 78 7.97 -16.58 2.09
N GLN A 79 8.69 -16.62 3.22
CA GLN A 79 8.43 -15.73 4.35
C GLN A 79 8.58 -14.26 3.95
N VAL A 80 9.64 -13.87 3.22
CA VAL A 80 9.84 -12.47 2.79
C VAL A 80 8.71 -12.02 1.87
N TRP A 81 8.27 -12.88 0.94
CA TRP A 81 7.20 -12.53 -0.01
C TRP A 81 5.87 -12.33 0.71
N ALA A 82 5.53 -13.27 1.58
CA ALA A 82 4.29 -13.24 2.35
C ALA A 82 4.29 -12.07 3.33
N ASP A 83 5.41 -11.79 3.98
CA ASP A 83 5.55 -10.68 4.92
C ASP A 83 5.39 -9.31 4.23
N GLY A 84 6.14 -9.07 3.15
CA GLY A 84 6.00 -7.84 2.36
C GLY A 84 4.59 -7.68 1.79
N GLY A 85 4.00 -8.76 1.27
CA GLY A 85 2.62 -8.76 0.80
C GLY A 85 1.62 -8.45 1.93
N LEU A 86 1.82 -8.96 3.14
CA LEU A 86 0.97 -8.65 4.29
C LEU A 86 1.13 -7.19 4.73
N GLY A 87 2.34 -6.64 4.71
CA GLY A 87 2.57 -5.20 4.91
C GLY A 87 1.71 -4.35 3.97
N ASP A 88 1.77 -4.67 2.68
CA ASP A 88 1.01 -3.98 1.63
C ASP A 88 -0.51 -4.24 1.67
N PHE A 89 -0.95 -5.25 2.42
CA PHE A 89 -2.36 -5.45 2.74
C PHE A 89 -2.80 -4.58 3.93
N ILE A 90 -2.00 -4.57 4.99
CA ILE A 90 -2.31 -3.93 6.26
C ILE A 90 -2.28 -2.40 6.11
N ALA A 91 -1.22 -1.86 5.51
CA ALA A 91 -1.00 -0.41 5.42
C ALA A 91 -2.18 0.36 4.79
N PRO A 92 -2.67 0.01 3.59
CA PRO A 92 -3.77 0.75 2.99
C PRO A 92 -5.10 0.54 3.73
N LEU A 93 -5.27 -0.57 4.44
CA LEU A 93 -6.44 -0.81 5.31
C LEU A 93 -6.39 0.06 6.58
N VAL A 94 -5.21 0.29 7.14
CA VAL A 94 -5.03 1.27 8.23
C VAL A 94 -5.44 2.65 7.74
N CYS A 95 -4.97 3.06 6.57
CA CYS A 95 -5.35 4.35 5.97
C CYS A 95 -6.87 4.45 5.77
N PHE A 96 -7.47 3.43 5.15
CA PHE A 96 -8.91 3.33 4.94
C PHE A 96 -9.71 3.45 6.25
N THR A 97 -9.26 2.75 7.30
CA THR A 97 -9.88 2.76 8.61
C THR A 97 -9.80 4.15 9.24
N ILE A 98 -8.65 4.83 9.15
CA ILE A 98 -8.49 6.20 9.62
C ILE A 98 -9.45 7.14 8.88
N PHE A 99 -9.61 7.02 7.56
CA PHE A 99 -10.59 7.80 6.80
C PHE A 99 -12.02 7.55 7.27
N LYS A 100 -12.39 6.29 7.52
CA LYS A 100 -13.73 5.92 8.02
C LYS A 100 -13.98 6.51 9.41
N ILE A 101 -13.04 6.37 10.34
CA ILE A 101 -13.14 6.90 11.71
C ILE A 101 -13.21 8.43 11.69
N ALA A 102 -12.35 9.07 10.91
CA ALA A 102 -12.32 10.53 10.79
C ALA A 102 -13.48 11.09 9.95
N LYS A 103 -14.27 10.25 9.27
CA LYS A 103 -15.29 10.68 8.29
C LYS A 103 -14.72 11.67 7.26
N ALA A 104 -13.50 11.39 6.79
CA ALA A 104 -12.83 12.21 5.79
C ALA A 104 -13.32 11.85 4.38
N ASN A 105 -13.35 12.82 3.48
CA ASN A 105 -13.71 12.61 2.09
C ASN A 105 -12.45 12.25 1.26
N PRO A 106 -12.39 11.06 0.61
CA PRO A 106 -11.28 10.67 -0.27
C PRO A 106 -11.01 11.62 -1.44
N GLU A 107 -11.96 12.49 -1.80
CA GLU A 107 -11.79 13.50 -2.85
C GLU A 107 -10.85 14.65 -2.44
N LEU A 108 -10.46 14.71 -1.16
CA LEU A 108 -9.57 15.74 -0.61
C LEU A 108 -10.08 17.16 -0.93
N LYS A 109 -11.37 17.41 -0.63
CA LYS A 109 -12.06 18.68 -0.93
C LYS A 109 -11.76 19.76 0.12
N THR A 110 -11.60 19.37 1.38
CA THR A 110 -11.39 20.32 2.49
C THR A 110 -9.98 20.20 3.07
N ARG A 111 -9.51 21.25 3.76
CA ARG A 111 -8.25 21.21 4.51
C ARG A 111 -8.21 20.06 5.51
N ARG A 112 -9.36 19.73 6.12
CA ARG A 112 -9.49 18.59 7.05
C ARG A 112 -9.18 17.28 6.34
N ASP A 113 -9.68 17.08 5.14
CA ASP A 113 -9.44 15.85 4.36
C ASP A 113 -7.96 15.70 4.00
N TYR A 114 -7.27 16.79 3.64
CA TYR A 114 -5.81 16.75 3.42
C TYR A 114 -5.03 16.41 4.69
N VAL A 115 -5.40 17.00 5.82
CA VAL A 115 -4.73 16.71 7.09
C VAL A 115 -4.92 15.24 7.46
N VAL A 116 -6.16 14.74 7.33
CA VAL A 116 -6.44 13.31 7.57
C VAL A 116 -5.65 12.44 6.59
N TRP A 117 -5.58 12.80 5.31
CA TRP A 117 -4.79 12.07 4.30
C TRP A 117 -3.33 11.97 4.71
N ILE A 118 -2.67 13.08 5.00
CA ILE A 118 -1.26 13.09 5.37
C ILE A 118 -1.03 12.27 6.64
N VAL A 119 -1.83 12.49 7.69
CA VAL A 119 -1.68 11.76 8.95
C VAL A 119 -1.95 10.27 8.77
N ALA A 120 -2.98 9.90 8.00
CA ALA A 120 -3.32 8.51 7.71
C ALA A 120 -2.20 7.80 6.95
N VAL A 121 -1.62 8.46 5.94
CA VAL A 121 -0.47 7.93 5.20
C VAL A 121 0.72 7.71 6.11
N LEU A 122 1.12 8.72 6.88
CA LEU A 122 2.28 8.60 7.79
C LEU A 122 2.09 7.46 8.80
N ILE A 123 0.92 7.35 9.43
CA ILE A 123 0.62 6.26 10.37
C ILE A 123 0.66 4.91 9.65
N SER A 124 0.06 4.81 8.47
CA SER A 124 -0.02 3.56 7.71
C SER A 124 1.35 3.07 7.26
N SER A 125 2.18 3.97 6.71
CA SER A 125 3.55 3.68 6.30
C SER A 125 4.42 3.27 7.48
N LEU A 126 4.23 3.91 8.65
CA LEU A 126 4.94 3.53 9.87
C LEU A 126 4.51 2.13 10.35
N VAL A 127 3.21 1.84 10.35
CA VAL A 127 2.69 0.52 10.69
C VAL A 127 3.24 -0.55 9.74
N CYS A 128 3.31 -0.26 8.44
CA CYS A 128 3.89 -1.16 7.44
C CYS A 128 5.38 -1.43 7.73
N GLY A 129 6.18 -0.36 7.86
CA GLY A 129 7.61 -0.48 8.15
C GLY A 129 7.88 -1.23 9.45
N LEU A 130 7.11 -0.94 10.51
CA LEU A 130 7.19 -1.67 11.78
C LEU A 130 6.85 -3.14 11.60
N TRP A 131 5.79 -3.48 10.86
CA TRP A 131 5.40 -4.86 10.60
C TRP A 131 6.51 -5.61 9.86
N VAL A 132 6.83 -5.18 8.64
CA VAL A 132 7.74 -5.89 7.72
C VAL A 132 9.12 -6.06 8.35
N HIS A 133 9.69 -5.01 8.92
CA HIS A 133 11.04 -5.11 9.47
C HIS A 133 11.09 -5.85 10.79
N THR A 134 10.04 -5.80 11.63
CA THR A 134 10.00 -6.60 12.85
C THR A 134 9.87 -8.08 12.54
N VAL A 135 9.03 -8.47 11.59
CA VAL A 135 8.93 -9.87 11.16
C VAL A 135 10.27 -10.34 10.60
N ASN A 136 10.90 -9.58 9.69
CA ASN A 136 12.22 -9.95 9.16
C ASN A 136 13.31 -10.04 10.24
N LEU A 137 13.27 -9.19 11.28
CA LEU A 137 14.19 -9.29 12.42
C LEU A 137 13.95 -10.56 13.23
N LEU A 138 12.69 -10.87 13.54
CA LEU A 138 12.32 -12.05 14.33
C LEU A 138 12.64 -13.37 13.62
N PHE A 139 12.59 -13.38 12.29
CA PHE A 139 12.99 -14.52 11.46
C PHE A 139 14.50 -14.57 11.16
N GLY A 140 15.28 -13.62 11.70
CA GLY A 140 16.74 -13.57 11.51
C GLY A 140 17.18 -13.20 10.09
N VAL A 141 16.29 -12.64 9.28
CA VAL A 141 16.58 -12.19 7.91
C VAL A 141 17.40 -10.89 7.93
N ILE A 142 17.14 -10.02 8.91
CA ILE A 142 17.90 -8.79 9.14
C ILE A 142 18.39 -8.72 10.58
N THR A 143 19.41 -7.90 10.84
CA THR A 143 19.93 -7.65 12.19
C THR A 143 19.34 -6.38 12.79
N TRP A 144 19.50 -6.19 14.11
CA TRP A 144 18.98 -5.00 14.82
C TRP A 144 19.38 -3.64 14.21
N PRO A 145 20.65 -3.43 13.77
CA PRO A 145 21.00 -2.20 13.04
C PRO A 145 20.19 -1.98 11.77
N PHE A 146 19.86 -3.05 11.03
CA PHE A 146 19.05 -2.95 9.82
C PHE A 146 17.55 -2.80 10.11
N TRP A 147 17.09 -3.16 11.31
CA TRP A 147 15.69 -2.99 11.68
C TRP A 147 15.26 -1.52 11.64
N TRP A 148 15.94 -0.63 12.40
CA TRP A 148 15.52 0.78 12.45
C TRP A 148 15.80 1.50 11.12
N ILE A 149 16.86 1.11 10.40
CA ILE A 149 17.14 1.60 9.05
C ILE A 149 15.96 1.25 8.15
N GLY A 150 15.53 -0.02 8.15
CA GLY A 150 14.38 -0.48 7.38
C GLY A 150 13.11 0.25 7.74
N VAL A 151 12.75 0.32 9.02
CA VAL A 151 11.53 1.04 9.46
C VAL A 151 11.54 2.48 8.96
N LEU A 152 12.67 3.19 9.09
CA LEU A 152 12.78 4.58 8.70
C LEU A 152 12.72 4.78 7.17
N THR A 153 13.47 3.98 6.42
CA THR A 153 13.51 4.10 4.96
C THR A 153 12.18 3.69 4.34
N TYR A 154 11.53 2.66 4.86
CA TYR A 154 10.21 2.23 4.44
C TYR A 154 9.17 3.31 4.76
N PHE A 155 9.17 3.85 5.99
CA PHE A 155 8.29 4.95 6.38
C PHE A 155 8.41 6.15 5.43
N ILE A 156 9.64 6.57 5.10
CA ILE A 156 9.88 7.70 4.20
C ILE A 156 9.48 7.36 2.76
N GLY A 157 9.94 6.22 2.25
CA GLY A 157 9.73 5.78 0.87
C GLY A 157 8.26 5.59 0.52
N ASP A 158 7.53 4.87 1.37
CA ASP A 158 6.09 4.66 1.21
C ASP A 158 5.32 5.97 1.33
N SER A 159 5.61 6.77 2.36
CA SER A 159 4.90 8.03 2.56
C SER A 159 5.08 8.96 1.37
N LEU A 160 6.30 9.05 0.83
CA LEU A 160 6.57 9.83 -0.37
C LEU A 160 5.84 9.26 -1.58
N ALA A 161 5.89 7.94 -1.80
CA ALA A 161 5.19 7.32 -2.92
C ALA A 161 3.68 7.58 -2.86
N VAL A 162 3.08 7.40 -1.69
CA VAL A 162 1.65 7.60 -1.48
C VAL A 162 1.26 9.07 -1.59
N LEU A 163 2.04 10.00 -1.03
CA LEU A 163 1.73 11.43 -1.13
C LEU A 163 1.97 11.99 -2.54
N ILE A 164 3.02 11.56 -3.23
CA ILE A 164 3.36 12.07 -4.56
C ILE A 164 2.45 11.48 -5.64
N VAL A 165 2.14 10.19 -5.56
CA VAL A 165 1.33 9.49 -6.58
C VAL A 165 -0.13 9.41 -6.16
N GLY A 166 -0.42 9.07 -4.90
CA GLY A 166 -1.78 8.87 -4.42
C GLY A 166 -2.59 10.17 -4.36
N THR A 167 -1.98 11.28 -3.93
CA THR A 167 -2.67 12.59 -3.87
C THR A 167 -3.23 13.04 -5.23
N PRO A 168 -2.45 13.10 -6.33
CA PRO A 168 -3.00 13.50 -7.62
C PRO A 168 -4.04 12.50 -8.14
N LEU A 169 -3.88 11.20 -7.90
CA LEU A 169 -4.90 10.20 -8.28
C LEU A 169 -6.23 10.47 -7.55
N LEU A 170 -6.20 10.67 -6.24
CA LEU A 170 -7.39 11.00 -5.46
C LEU A 170 -8.05 12.30 -5.94
N LYS A 171 -7.26 13.34 -6.21
CA LYS A 171 -7.82 14.63 -6.66
C LYS A 171 -8.40 14.60 -8.06
N THR A 172 -7.77 13.89 -8.98
CA THR A 172 -8.13 13.97 -10.40
C THR A 172 -9.10 12.89 -10.81
N LEU A 173 -9.04 11.70 -10.21
CA LEU A 173 -9.80 10.53 -10.67
C LEU A 173 -10.99 10.17 -9.78
N THR A 174 -11.04 10.61 -8.51
CA THR A 174 -12.11 10.18 -7.60
C THR A 174 -13.51 10.54 -8.11
N GLU A 175 -13.70 11.72 -8.71
CA GLU A 175 -15.01 12.12 -9.28
C GLU A 175 -15.49 11.14 -10.38
N TYR A 176 -14.58 10.59 -11.19
CA TYR A 176 -14.91 9.58 -12.20
C TYR A 176 -15.17 8.21 -11.57
N VAL A 177 -14.36 7.83 -10.58
CA VAL A 177 -14.48 6.53 -9.90
C VAL A 177 -15.77 6.46 -9.07
N LYS A 178 -16.26 7.59 -8.55
CA LYS A 178 -17.52 7.68 -7.81
C LYS A 178 -18.74 7.25 -8.60
N ALA A 179 -18.71 7.35 -9.93
CA ALA A 179 -19.77 6.84 -10.79
C ALA A 179 -19.82 5.30 -10.82
N SER A 180 -18.77 4.62 -10.35
CA SER A 180 -18.73 3.17 -10.25
C SER A 180 -19.56 2.67 -9.07
N PRO A 181 -20.38 1.61 -9.24
CA PRO A 181 -21.10 0.97 -8.14
C PRO A 181 -20.18 0.28 -7.12
N MET A 182 -18.88 0.21 -7.41
CA MET A 182 -17.86 -0.36 -6.52
C MET A 182 -17.30 0.64 -5.53
N TYR A 183 -17.59 1.93 -5.71
CA TYR A 183 -17.05 2.98 -4.85
C TYR A 183 -17.65 2.91 -3.45
N VAL A 184 -16.81 2.73 -2.43
CA VAL A 184 -17.25 2.39 -1.06
C VAL A 184 -17.63 3.59 -0.18
N TRP A 185 -17.78 4.77 -0.80
CA TRP A 185 -18.24 6.00 -0.13
C TRP A 185 -19.46 6.64 -0.81
N GLY A 186 -20.14 5.92 -1.71
CA GLY A 186 -21.47 6.33 -2.23
C GLY A 186 -22.52 6.43 -1.11
N GLU A 187 -23.56 7.24 -1.34
CA GLU A 187 -24.54 7.76 -0.37
C GLU A 187 -24.92 6.78 0.76
N GLN A 188 -24.65 7.22 2.00
CA GLN A 188 -25.53 6.97 3.15
C GLN A 188 -26.64 8.02 3.15
#